data_AF-A0A951EHG6-F1
#
_entry.id   AF-A0A951EHG6-F1
#
_cell.length_a   1.000
_cell.length_b   1.000
_cell.length_c   1.000
_cell.angle_alpha   90.00
_cell.angle_beta   90.00
_cell.angle_gamma   90.00
#
_symmetry.space_group_name_H-M   'P 1'
#
loop_
_entity.id
_entity.type
_entity.pdbx_description
1 polymer ?
#
loop_
_entity_poly.entity_id
_entity_poly.type
_entity_poly.pdbx_seq_one_letter_code
_entity_poly.pdbx_strand_id
1 'polypeptide(L)'
;MPDFWSRLDEELDVWRAAGHPAPLWLRDDDAIEPTPALDRLIELTDRFGVPLLLAVIPAGAGSPLASRLKHCRHIAPCQHGFAHRNHAPAGAKPEELGLHRPTLQVLAELR
;
A
#
# COMPACT_ATOMS: atom_id res chain seq x y z
N MET A 1 18.38 -28.43 -0.63
CA MET A 1 17.01 -28.05 -0.99
C MET A 1 17.08 -26.76 -1.78
N PRO A 2 16.30 -26.58 -2.86
CA PRO A 2 16.27 -25.29 -3.56
C PRO A 2 15.83 -24.20 -2.59
N ASP A 3 16.48 -23.05 -2.68
CA ASP A 3 16.15 -21.88 -1.88
C ASP A 3 14.78 -21.32 -2.31
N PHE A 4 14.28 -20.38 -1.53
CA PHE A 4 12.95 -19.82 -1.76
C PHE A 4 12.79 -19.22 -3.16
N TRP A 5 13.81 -18.53 -3.68
CA TRP A 5 13.72 -17.87 -4.97
C TRP A 5 13.72 -18.87 -6.11
N SER A 6 14.57 -19.90 -6.05
CA SER A 6 14.54 -20.99 -7.04
C SER A 6 13.18 -21.69 -7.11
N ARG A 7 12.53 -21.92 -5.96
CA ARG A 7 11.19 -22.53 -5.92
C ARG A 7 10.11 -21.62 -6.51
N LEU A 8 10.22 -20.31 -6.29
CA LEU A 8 9.28 -19.35 -6.88
C LEU A 8 9.44 -19.30 -8.40
N ASP A 9 10.68 -19.27 -8.90
CA ASP A 9 10.96 -19.28 -10.34
C ASP A 9 10.41 -20.57 -10.99
N GLU A 10 10.67 -21.73 -10.39
CA GLU A 10 10.15 -23.03 -10.86
C GLU A 10 8.62 -23.02 -10.96
N GLU A 11 7.92 -22.48 -9.95
CA GLU A 11 6.46 -22.38 -9.97
C GLU A 11 5.99 -21.40 -11.06
N LEU A 12 6.59 -20.22 -11.19
CA LEU A 12 6.21 -19.25 -12.23
C LEU A 12 6.41 -19.83 -13.65
N ASP A 13 7.44 -20.64 -13.86
CA ASP A 13 7.68 -21.35 -15.10
C ASP A 13 6.59 -22.40 -15.40
N VAL A 14 6.08 -23.09 -14.37
CA VAL A 14 4.94 -24.01 -14.52
C VAL A 14 3.68 -23.28 -14.97
N TRP A 15 3.35 -22.14 -14.36
CA TRP A 15 2.19 -21.31 -14.75
C TRP A 15 2.34 -20.79 -16.19
N ARG A 16 3.55 -20.34 -16.54
CA ARG A 16 3.87 -19.90 -17.90
C ARG A 16 3.72 -21.03 -18.92
N ALA A 17 4.24 -22.22 -18.63
CA ALA A 17 4.14 -23.39 -19.51
C ALA A 17 2.69 -23.85 -19.70
N ALA A 18 1.84 -23.65 -18.70
CA ALA A 18 0.41 -23.93 -18.77
C ALA A 18 -0.40 -22.88 -19.56
N GLY A 19 0.23 -21.81 -20.07
CA GLY A 19 -0.46 -20.73 -20.80
C GLY A 19 -1.26 -19.78 -19.91
N HIS A 20 -1.05 -19.83 -18.59
CA HIS A 20 -1.73 -19.02 -17.60
C HIS A 20 -0.69 -18.30 -16.75
N PRO A 21 -0.05 -17.21 -17.23
CA PRO A 21 0.93 -16.50 -16.41
C PRO A 21 0.26 -15.96 -15.13
N ALA A 22 0.95 -16.13 -13.99
CA ALA A 22 0.43 -15.67 -12.70
C ALA A 22 0.27 -14.13 -12.69
N PRO A 23 -0.91 -13.59 -12.36
CA PRO A 23 -1.09 -12.15 -12.25
C PRO A 23 -0.42 -11.63 -10.98
N LEU A 24 0.52 -10.71 -11.12
CA LEU A 24 1.23 -10.07 -10.01
C LEU A 24 0.88 -8.59 -9.93
N TRP A 25 0.80 -8.07 -8.71
CA TRP A 25 0.63 -6.66 -8.40
C TRP A 25 1.47 -6.32 -7.17
N LEU A 26 1.84 -5.06 -7.03
CA LEU A 26 2.63 -4.57 -5.90
C LEU A 26 1.76 -3.75 -4.96
N ARG A 27 2.18 -3.70 -3.69
CA ARG A 27 1.62 -2.81 -2.68
C ARG A 27 2.74 -1.99 -2.04
N ASP A 28 2.51 -0.70 -1.88
CA ASP A 28 3.38 0.20 -1.11
C ASP A 28 2.53 0.89 -0.03
N ASP A 29 3.01 0.86 1.21
CA ASP A 29 2.28 1.33 2.39
C ASP A 29 2.78 2.70 2.86
N ASP A 30 1.97 3.36 3.68
CA ASP A 30 2.28 4.63 4.33
C ASP A 30 2.51 5.83 3.39
N ALA A 31 1.85 5.85 2.23
CA ALA A 31 1.92 6.98 1.32
C ALA A 31 1.23 8.22 1.91
N ILE A 32 1.94 9.35 1.93
CA ILE A 32 1.48 10.64 2.46
C ILE A 32 1.70 11.75 1.42
N GLU A 33 2.94 11.94 1.01
CA GLU A 33 3.37 12.95 0.04
C GLU A 33 4.11 12.31 -1.14
N PRO A 34 4.22 12.99 -2.30
CA PRO A 34 5.14 12.59 -3.34
C PRO A 34 6.57 12.55 -2.80
N THR A 35 7.27 11.45 -3.08
CA THR A 35 8.68 11.29 -2.74
C THR A 35 9.46 10.77 -3.94
N PRO A 36 10.79 10.97 -4.01
CA PRO A 36 11.61 10.37 -5.07
C PRO A 36 11.50 8.84 -5.14
N ALA A 37 11.28 8.18 -3.99
CA ALA A 37 11.07 6.73 -3.93
C ALA A 37 9.73 6.34 -4.56
N LEU A 38 8.66 7.07 -4.25
CA LEU A 38 7.35 6.88 -4.88
C LEU A 38 7.44 7.13 -6.39
N ASP A 39 8.12 8.19 -6.82
CA ASP A 39 8.29 8.47 -8.25
C ASP A 39 8.97 7.32 -8.99
N ARG A 40 10.06 6.81 -8.42
CA ARG A 40 10.75 5.64 -8.97
C ARG A 40 9.86 4.40 -9.01
N LEU A 41 9.06 4.16 -7.98
CA LEU A 41 8.12 3.04 -7.95
C LEU A 41 7.06 3.18 -9.05
N ILE A 42 6.50 4.38 -9.22
CA ILE A 42 5.52 4.68 -10.27
C ILE A 42 6.11 4.44 -11.65
N GLU A 43 7.34 4.92 -11.91
CA GLU A 43 8.04 4.71 -13.18
C GLU A 43 8.30 3.22 -13.47
N LEU A 44 8.76 2.46 -12.47
CA LEU A 44 9.04 1.04 -12.63
C LEU A 44 7.76 0.25 -12.90
N THR A 45 6.72 0.49 -12.11
CA THR A 45 5.44 -0.21 -12.28
C THR A 45 4.75 0.12 -13.59
N ASP A 46 4.82 1.37 -14.05
CA ASP A 46 4.31 1.75 -15.37
C ASP A 46 5.11 1.07 -16.49
N ARG A 47 6.45 1.12 -16.43
CA ARG A 47 7.34 0.52 -17.42
C ARG A 47 7.09 -0.98 -17.63
N PHE A 48 6.82 -1.70 -16.55
CA PHE A 48 6.61 -3.15 -16.59
C PHE A 48 5.13 -3.55 -16.64
N GLY A 49 4.19 -2.58 -16.67
CA GLY A 49 2.76 -2.85 -16.68
C GLY A 49 2.26 -3.57 -15.43
N VAL A 50 2.88 -3.32 -14.27
CA VAL A 50 2.56 -3.96 -12.99
C VAL A 50 1.54 -3.08 -12.25
N PRO A 51 0.33 -3.56 -11.94
CA PRO A 51 -0.62 -2.82 -11.12
C PRO A 51 -0.04 -2.52 -9.73
N LEU A 52 -0.33 -1.33 -9.21
CA LEU A 52 0.15 -0.88 -7.90
C LEU A 52 -1.04 -0.50 -7.01
N LEU A 53 -1.16 -1.13 -5.86
CA LEU A 53 -2.03 -0.70 -4.77
C LEU A 53 -1.22 0.23 -3.86
N LEU A 54 -1.59 1.50 -3.81
CA LEU A 54 -0.91 2.48 -2.96
C LEU A 54 -1.74 2.71 -1.69
N ALA A 55 -1.23 2.27 -0.54
CA ALA A 55 -1.91 2.41 0.73
C ALA A 55 -1.58 3.78 1.35
N VAL A 56 -2.58 4.66 1.37
CA VAL A 56 -2.46 6.07 1.71
C VAL A 56 -2.92 6.31 3.14
N ILE A 57 -2.19 7.13 3.90
CA ILE A 57 -2.60 7.63 5.22
C ILE A 57 -3.36 8.96 5.03
N PRO A 58 -4.71 8.98 5.13
CA PRO A 58 -5.50 10.15 4.75
C PRO A 58 -5.19 11.42 5.52
N ALA A 59 -4.90 11.34 6.82
CA ALA A 59 -4.71 12.53 7.66
C ALA A 59 -3.46 13.33 7.33
N GLY A 60 -2.48 12.70 6.65
CA GLY A 60 -1.30 13.38 6.14
C GLY A 60 -1.34 13.62 4.63
N ALA A 61 -2.17 12.88 3.89
CA ALA A 61 -2.24 12.98 2.45
C ALA A 61 -3.00 14.22 1.99
N GLY A 62 -2.49 14.86 0.94
CA GLY A 62 -3.05 16.11 0.43
C GLY A 62 -3.13 16.22 -1.08
N SER A 63 -3.42 17.44 -1.53
CA SER A 63 -3.46 17.81 -2.96
C SER A 63 -2.19 17.46 -3.74
N PRO A 64 -0.96 17.52 -3.18
CA PRO A 64 0.24 17.14 -3.92
C PRO A 64 0.24 15.66 -4.33
N LEU A 65 -0.08 14.75 -3.39
CA LEU A 65 -0.17 13.32 -3.68
C LEU A 65 -1.30 13.04 -4.70
N ALA A 66 -2.48 13.63 -4.50
CA ALA A 66 -3.60 13.47 -5.44
C ALA A 66 -3.24 13.96 -6.86
N SER A 67 -2.57 15.11 -6.96
CA SER A 67 -2.12 15.67 -8.24
C SER A 67 -1.10 14.77 -8.92
N ARG A 68 -0.18 14.19 -8.14
CA ARG A 68 0.84 13.28 -8.64
C ARG A 68 0.25 11.98 -9.20
N LEU A 69 -0.79 11.44 -8.55
CA LEU A 69 -1.43 10.18 -8.94
C LEU A 69 -2.48 10.34 -10.05
N LYS A 70 -2.96 11.57 -10.31
CA LYS A 70 -4.06 11.87 -11.23
C LYS A 70 -3.98 11.20 -12.60
N HIS A 71 -2.76 10.99 -13.12
CA HIS A 71 -2.54 10.43 -14.45
C HIS A 71 -1.99 8.99 -14.43
N CYS A 72 -1.78 8.41 -13.25
CA CYS A 72 -1.24 7.06 -13.09
C CYS A 72 -2.37 6.02 -13.05
N ARG A 73 -2.83 5.59 -14.23
CA ARG A 73 -4.00 4.70 -14.35
C ARG A 73 -3.79 3.28 -13.82
N HIS A 74 -2.54 2.85 -13.66
CA HIS A 74 -2.19 1.54 -13.10
C HIS A 74 -2.17 1.52 -11.57
N ILE A 75 -2.40 2.67 -10.93
CA ILE A 75 -2.36 2.82 -9.48
C ILE A 75 -3.77 2.87 -8.91
N ALA A 76 -4.05 2.02 -7.94
CA ALA A 76 -5.24 2.04 -7.12
C ALA A 76 -4.88 2.58 -5.72
N PRO A 77 -5.33 3.79 -5.34
CA PRO A 77 -5.19 4.26 -3.96
C PRO A 77 -6.15 3.48 -3.05
N CYS A 78 -5.69 3.08 -1.86
CA CYS A 78 -6.56 2.56 -0.81
C CYS A 78 -6.22 3.21 0.54
N GLN A 79 -7.19 3.25 1.44
CA GLN A 79 -6.98 3.81 2.77
C GLN A 79 -6.19 2.84 3.66
N HIS A 80 -5.15 3.34 4.33
CA HIS A 80 -4.32 2.61 5.29
C HIS A 80 -4.42 3.23 6.68
N GLY A 81 -5.55 3.01 7.35
CA GLY A 81 -5.89 3.73 8.59
C GLY A 81 -6.32 5.18 8.32
N PHE A 82 -6.23 6.05 9.33
CA PHE A 82 -6.53 7.48 9.19
C PHE A 82 -5.28 8.35 9.31
N ALA A 83 -4.63 8.35 10.47
CA ALA A 83 -3.40 9.09 10.77
C ALA A 83 -2.20 8.19 11.05
N HIS A 84 -2.39 6.87 11.00
CA HIS A 84 -1.43 5.83 11.34
C HIS A 84 -0.83 6.00 12.75
N ARG A 85 -1.65 6.50 13.69
CA ARG A 85 -1.23 6.73 15.09
C ARG A 85 -1.68 5.59 15.98
N ASN A 86 -0.73 4.96 16.68
CA ASN A 86 -1.06 3.97 17.68
C ASN A 86 -1.58 4.65 18.95
N HIS A 87 -2.80 4.31 19.36
CA HIS A 87 -3.38 4.76 20.61
C HIS A 87 -3.55 3.64 21.63
N ALA A 88 -3.16 2.40 21.30
CA ALA A 88 -3.31 1.26 22.19
C ALA A 88 -2.46 1.41 23.47
N PRO A 89 -2.93 0.89 24.61
CA PRO A 89 -2.13 0.81 25.82
C PRO A 89 -0.80 0.08 25.59
N ALA A 90 0.21 0.38 26.41
CA ALA A 90 1.51 -0.29 26.32
C ALA A 90 1.35 -1.82 26.43
N GLY A 91 1.95 -2.55 25.50
CA GLY A 91 1.87 -4.01 25.42
C GLY A 91 0.63 -4.56 24.73
N ALA A 92 -0.33 -3.72 24.33
CA ALA A 92 -1.47 -4.14 23.51
C ALA A 92 -1.13 -4.09 22.01
N LYS A 93 -1.93 -4.79 21.20
CA LYS A 93 -1.85 -4.72 19.74
C LYS A 93 -2.09 -3.26 19.29
N PRO A 94 -1.30 -2.72 18.35
CA PRO A 94 -1.52 -1.36 17.84
C PRO A 94 -2.95 -1.17 17.34
N GLU A 95 -3.57 -0.08 17.76
CA GLU A 95 -4.96 0.22 17.45
C GLU A 95 -5.15 1.74 17.38
N GLU A 96 -5.63 2.21 16.24
CA GLU A 96 -5.82 3.63 15.97
C GLU A 96 -7.20 4.12 16.45
N LEU A 97 -8.24 3.34 16.14
CA LEU A 97 -9.65 3.68 16.38
C LEU A 97 -10.25 2.82 17.52
N GLY A 98 -9.46 2.51 18.53
CA GLY A 98 -9.84 1.56 19.58
C GLY A 98 -10.93 2.05 20.52
N LEU A 99 -11.77 1.11 20.98
CA LEU A 99 -12.93 1.38 21.84
C LEU A 99 -12.54 1.79 23.28
N HIS A 100 -11.26 1.69 23.64
CA HIS A 100 -10.72 2.21 24.91
C HIS A 100 -10.67 3.73 24.95
N ARG A 101 -10.89 4.41 23.82
CA ARG A 101 -10.94 5.86 23.70
C ARG A 101 -12.41 6.33 23.63
N PRO A 102 -12.76 7.49 24.22
CA PRO A 102 -14.10 8.06 24.06
C PRO A 102 -14.45 8.26 22.57
N THR A 103 -15.61 7.77 22.13
CA THR A 103 -16.03 7.86 20.72
C THR A 103 -16.02 9.30 20.18
N LEU A 104 -16.44 10.28 20.99
CA LEU A 104 -16.42 11.69 20.59
C LEU A 104 -15.01 12.21 20.30
N GLN A 105 -13.99 11.72 21.02
CA GLN A 105 -12.61 12.08 20.76
C GLN A 105 -12.14 11.52 19.41
N VAL A 106 -12.42 10.24 19.15
CA VAL A 106 -12.06 9.58 17.88
C VAL A 106 -12.74 10.28 16.70
N LEU A 107 -14.04 10.56 16.80
CA LEU A 107 -14.78 11.24 15.73
C LEU A 107 -14.29 12.67 15.48
N ALA A 108 -13.82 13.38 16.51
CA ALA A 108 -13.28 14.73 16.35
C ALA A 108 -11.96 14.77 15.54
N GLU A 109 -11.25 13.63 15.46
CA GLU A 109 -10.02 13.45 14.68
C GLU A 109 -10.31 13.13 13.21
N LEU A 110 -11.41 12.42 12.91
CA LEU A 110 -11.83 11.98 11.56
C LEU A 110 -12.52 13.10 10.75
N ARG A 111 -11.75 14.10 10.30
CA ARG A 111 -12.26 15.25 9.54
C ARG A 111 -12.22 15.07 8.04
#